data_AF-A0A2E2V1T5-F1
#
_entry.id   AF-A0A2E2V1T5-F1
#
_cell.length_a   1.000
_cell.length_b   1.000
_cell.length_c   1.000
_cell.angle_alpha   90.00
_cell.angle_beta   90.00
_cell.angle_gamma   90.00
#
_symmetry.space_group_name_H-M   'P 1'
#
loop_
_entity.id
_entity.type
_entity.pdbx_description
1 polymer ?
#
loop_
_entity_poly.entity_id
_entity_poly.type
_entity_poly.pdbx_seq_one_letter_code
_entity_poly.pdbx_strand_id
1 'polypeptide(L)' 'MQKIKLFFLVFFLINFSSHAQCAMCKAVAESSQNSGSSIANGLNTGILYLMIFPYILLLFGLISLYFRNQKTN' A
#
# COMPACT_ATOMS: atom_id res chain seq x y z
N MET A 1 14.56 -19.17 18.24
CA MET A 1 14.10 -19.63 16.89
C MET A 1 12.61 -19.94 16.81
N GLN A 2 11.99 -20.55 17.82
CA GLN A 2 10.55 -20.93 17.77
C GLN A 2 9.61 -19.73 17.63
N LYS A 3 9.89 -18.59 18.29
CA LYS A 3 9.08 -17.36 18.20
C LYS A 3 9.08 -16.74 16.79
N ILE A 4 10.21 -16.83 16.09
CA ILE A 4 10.35 -16.36 14.70
C ILE A 4 9.56 -17.26 13.74
N LYS A 5 9.65 -18.59 13.91
CA LYS A 5 8.85 -19.54 13.12
C LYS A 5 7.34 -19.34 13.34
N LEU A 6 6.92 -19.08 14.58
CA LEU A 6 5.53 -18.78 14.92
C LEU A 6 5.06 -17.46 14.29
N PHE A 7 5.91 -16.43 14.32
CA PHE A 7 5.61 -15.15 13.66
C PHE A 7 5.40 -15.31 12.15
N PHE A 8 6.29 -16.04 11.47
CA PHE A 8 6.14 -16.31 10.03
C PHE A 8 4.91 -17.16 9.71
N LEU A 9 4.57 -18.14 10.55
CA LEU A 9 3.37 -18.95 10.39
C LEU A 9 2.09 -18.11 10.51
N VAL A 10 2.00 -17.28 11.54
CA VAL A 10 0.85 -16.39 11.76
C VAL A 10 0.74 -15.38 10.62
N PHE A 11 1.85 -14.80 10.19
CA PHE A 11 1.89 -13.87 9.06
C PHE A 11 1.39 -14.52 7.76
N PHE A 12 1.81 -15.77 7.49
CA PHE A 12 1.37 -16.51 6.30
C PHE A 12 -0.13 -16.80 6.35
N LEU A 13 -0.67 -17.21 7.50
CA LEU A 13 -2.10 -17.50 7.68
C LEU A 13 -3.00 -16.27 7.50
N ILE A 14 -2.55 -15.08 7.90
CA ILE A 14 -3.30 -13.82 7.72
C ILE A 14 -3.40 -13.42 6.23
N ASN A 15 -2.38 -13.75 5.42
CA ASN A 15 -2.37 -13.46 3.99
C ASN A 15 -3.35 -14.32 3.17
N PHE A 16 -3.76 -15.49 3.66
CA PHE A 16 -4.81 -16.27 2.97
C PHE A 16 -6.19 -15.62 3.07
N SER A 17 -6.44 -14.81 4.10
CA SER A 17 -7.69 -14.09 4.28
C SER A 17 -7.79 -12.80 3.44
N SER A 18 -6.68 -12.33 2.86
CA SER A 18 -6.66 -11.10 2.06
C SER A 18 -7.04 -11.28 0.59
N HIS A 19 -7.29 -12.52 0.12
CA HIS A 19 -7.57 -12.83 -1.28
C HIS A 19 -9.01 -12.56 -1.74
N ALA A 20 -9.90 -12.07 -0.87
CA ALA A 20 -11.29 -11.76 -1.23
C ALA A 20 -11.65 -10.25 -1.25
N GLN A 21 -10.77 -9.35 -0.80
CA GLN A 21 -11.08 -7.91 -0.73
C GLN A 21 -10.58 -7.08 -1.92
N CYS A 22 -9.67 -7.62 -2.74
CA CYS A 22 -9.11 -6.88 -3.86
C CYS A 22 -10.07 -6.69 -5.04
N ALA A 23 -11.01 -7.63 -5.27
CA ALA A 23 -12.03 -7.51 -6.32
C ALA A 23 -13.26 -6.70 -5.85
N MET A 24 -13.58 -6.73 -4.56
CA MET A 24 -14.77 -6.08 -4.00
C MET A 24 -14.58 -4.56 -3.88
N CYS A 25 -13.39 -4.10 -3.46
CA CYS A 25 -13.10 -2.67 -3.40
C CYS A 25 -13.05 -2.01 -4.80
N LYS A 26 -12.56 -2.75 -5.81
CA LYS A 26 -12.53 -2.29 -7.21
C LYS A 26 -13.94 -2.29 -7.85
N ALA A 27 -14.75 -3.32 -7.59
CA ALA A 27 -16.12 -3.40 -8.09
C ALA A 27 -17.06 -2.35 -7.46
N VAL A 28 -16.89 -2.02 -6.17
CA VAL A 28 -17.65 -0.94 -5.51
C VAL A 28 -17.25 0.44 -6.06
N ALA A 29 -15.97 0.65 -6.35
CA ALA A 29 -15.47 1.86 -6.99
C ALA A 29 -16.02 2.03 -8.43
N GLU A 30 -15.97 0.97 -9.24
CA GLU A 30 -16.45 0.97 -10.64
C GLU A 30 -17.98 1.10 -10.73
N SER A 31 -18.73 0.45 -9.84
CA SER A 31 -20.19 0.59 -9.76
C SER A 31 -20.64 1.99 -9.33
N SER A 32 -19.88 2.65 -8.45
CA SER A 32 -20.14 4.04 -8.04
C SER A 32 -19.89 5.04 -9.17
N GLN A 33 -18.92 4.77 -10.05
CA GLN A 33 -18.59 5.59 -11.23
C GLN A 33 -19.64 5.46 -12.33
N ASN A 34 -20.12 4.25 -12.61
CA ASN A 34 -21.16 4.01 -13.62
C ASN A 34 -22.55 4.52 -13.21
N SER A 35 -22.75 4.83 -11.92
CA SER A 35 -24.01 5.34 -11.37
C SER A 35 -24.10 6.88 -11.38
N GLY A 36 -23.10 7.60 -11.94
CA GLY A 36 -23.12 9.06 -12.06
C GLY A 36 -22.98 9.83 -10.73
N SER A 37 -22.52 9.16 -9.67
CA SER A 37 -22.41 9.74 -8.32
C SER A 37 -21.12 10.55 -8.15
N SER A 38 -21.20 11.72 -7.50
CA SER A 38 -20.06 12.63 -7.20
C SER A 38 -18.96 12.00 -6.34
N ILE A 39 -19.23 10.83 -5.75
CA ILE A 39 -18.27 10.00 -5.02
C ILE A 39 -17.11 9.53 -5.92
N ALA A 40 -17.34 9.35 -7.23
CA ALA A 40 -16.31 8.92 -8.18
C ALA A 40 -15.19 9.96 -8.38
N ASN A 41 -15.52 11.26 -8.33
CA ASN A 41 -14.51 12.33 -8.41
C ASN A 41 -13.68 12.44 -7.12
N GLY A 42 -14.27 12.12 -5.96
CA GLY A 42 -13.54 12.06 -4.69
C GLY A 42 -12.55 10.90 -4.63
N LEU A 43 -12.86 9.78 -5.29
CA LEU A 43 -12.00 8.59 -5.32
C LEU A 43 -10.68 8.82 -6.07
N ASN A 44 -10.70 9.47 -7.24
CA ASN A 44 -9.47 9.76 -7.99
C ASN A 44 -8.50 10.65 -7.19
N THR A 45 -9.05 11.62 -6.44
CA THR A 45 -8.27 12.43 -5.50
C THR A 45 -7.71 11.58 -4.36
N GLY A 46 -8.48 10.61 -3.85
CA GLY A 46 -8.03 9.65 -2.85
C GLY A 46 -6.89 8.74 -3.35
N ILE A 47 -6.97 8.27 -4.60
CA ILE A 47 -5.92 7.45 -5.23
C ILE A 47 -4.62 8.27 -5.35
N LEU A 48 -4.71 9.52 -5.82
CA LEU A 48 -3.56 10.42 -5.91
C LEU A 48 -2.97 10.73 -4.52
N TYR A 49 -3.83 10.95 -3.52
CA TYR A 49 -3.40 11.18 -2.14
C TYR A 49 -2.65 9.96 -1.57
N LEU A 50 -3.14 8.74 -1.80
CA LEU A 50 -2.48 7.52 -1.33
C LEU A 50 -1.19 7.21 -2.12
N MET A 51 -1.15 7.52 -3.41
CA MET A 51 0.05 7.38 -4.24
C MET A 51 1.22 8.27 -3.80
N ILE A 52 1.01 9.34 -3.04
CA ILE A 52 2.11 10.22 -2.63
C ILE A 52 3.08 9.54 -1.63
N PHE A 53 2.56 8.65 -0.78
CA PHE A 53 3.32 7.96 0.25
C PHE A 53 4.49 7.12 -0.29
N PRO A 54 4.33 6.25 -1.31
CA PRO A 54 5.44 5.48 -1.84
C PRO A 54 6.56 6.38 -2.41
N TYR A 55 6.24 7.53 -3.01
CA TYR A 55 7.27 8.46 -3.49
C TYR A 55 8.06 9.11 -2.35
N ILE A 56 7.39 9.52 -1.27
CA ILE A 56 8.04 10.09 -0.08
C ILE A 56 8.98 9.06 0.56
N LEU A 57 8.53 7.82 0.70
CA LEU A 57 9.34 6.73 1.27
C LEU A 57 10.57 6.42 0.40
N LEU A 58 10.40 6.41 -0.93
CA LEU A 58 11.49 6.18 -1.87
C LEU A 58 12.53 7.30 -1.76
N LEU A 59 12.10 8.57 -1.78
CA LEU A 59 12.96 9.73 -1.65
C LEU A 59 13.73 9.73 -0.32
N PHE A 60 13.05 9.44 0.79
CA PHE A 60 13.69 9.30 2.09
C PHE A 60 14.74 8.18 2.10
N GLY A 61 14.43 7.02 1.50
CA GLY A 61 15.36 5.90 1.38
C GLY A 61 16.63 6.26 0.60
N LEU A 62 16.48 6.92 -0.56
CA LEU A 62 17.61 7.36 -1.38
C LEU A 62 18.48 8.39 -0.65
N ILE A 63 17.87 9.36 0.00
CA ILE A 63 18.59 10.37 0.79
C ILE A 63 19.36 9.71 1.93
N SER A 64 18.73 8.78 2.65
CA SER A 64 19.39 8.02 3.73
C SER A 64 20.61 7.25 3.22
N LEU A 65 20.49 6.55 2.09
CA LEU A 65 21.60 5.83 1.47
C LEU A 65 22.72 6.76 1.00
N TYR A 66 22.37 7.90 0.40
CA TYR A 66 23.34 8.91 -0.03
C TYR A 66 24.17 9.45 1.15
N PHE A 67 23.52 9.83 2.25
CA PHE A 67 24.22 10.30 3.44
C PHE A 67 25.05 9.22 4.12
N ARG A 68 24.61 7.94 4.07
CA ARG A 68 25.40 6.82 4.58
C ARG A 68 26.66 6.60 3.74
N ASN A 69 26.56 6.69 2.42
CA ASN A 69 27.71 6.55 1.54
C ASN A 69 28.70 7.72 1.72
N GLN A 70 28.22 8.94 1.93
CA GLN A 70 29.07 10.11 2.23
C GLN A 70 29.82 9.99 3.57
N LYS A 71 29.30 9.26 4.55
CA LYS A 71 30.02 8.99 5.80
C LYS A 71 31.03 7.83 5.71
N THR A 72 30.94 7.02 4.66
CA THR A 72 31.75 5.81 4.50
C THR A 72 32.96 6.03 3.58
N ASN A 73 32.92 7.06 2.73
CA ASN A 73 34.09 7.64 2.06
C ASN A 73 34.73 8.72 2.94
#